data_AF-A0A2K3JLR1-F1
#
_entry.id   AF-A0A2K3JLR1-F1
#
_cell.length_a   1.000
_cell.length_b   1.000
_cell.length_c   1.000
_cell.angle_alpha   90.00
_cell.angle_beta   90.00
_cell.angle_gamma   90.00
#
_symmetry.space_group_name_H-M   'P 1'
#
loop_
_entity.id
_entity.type
_entity.pdbx_description
1 polymer ?
#
loop_
_entity_poly.entity_id
_entity_poly.type
_entity_poly.pdbx_seq_one_letter_code
_entity_poly.pdbx_strand_id
1 'polypeptide(L)'
;GSKVVITSVPRVMVEGFLKEYLSVGHVIGTELHTFGCYFTGFLTSSGLVVRHRALDDYFGDRKPDIGIGTSSLYDHLFISSCKVSLNLGPMF
;
A
#
# COMPACT_ATOMS: atom_id res chain seq x y z
N GLY A 1 18.10 0.43 -0.88
CA GLY A 1 16.98 -0.31 -0.29
C GLY A 1 15.78 -0.27 -1.23
N SER A 2 14.88 -1.24 -1.17
CA SER A 2 13.63 -1.24 -1.94
C SER A 2 12.51 -0.59 -1.11
N LYS A 3 11.68 0.23 -1.75
CA LYS A 3 10.51 0.87 -1.13
C LYS A 3 9.24 0.24 -1.68
N VAL A 4 8.33 -0.15 -0.80
CA VAL A 4 7.03 -0.71 -1.15
C VAL A 4 5.95 0.10 -0.46
N VAL A 5 4.90 0.45 -1.19
CA VAL A 5 3.73 1.14 -0.64
C VAL A 5 2.52 0.22 -0.74
N ILE A 6 1.83 0.04 0.39
CA ILE A 6 0.53 -0.65 0.45
C ILE A 6 -0.52 0.41 0.78
N THR A 7 -1.52 0.58 -0.09
CA THR A 7 -2.46 1.70 -0.02
C THR A 7 -3.91 1.24 -0.14
N SER A 8 -4.83 1.98 0.49
CA SER A 8 -6.27 1.84 0.27
C SER A 8 -6.79 2.65 -0.92
N VAL A 9 -5.97 3.57 -1.45
CA VAL A 9 -6.29 4.30 -2.69
C VAL A 9 -6.04 3.37 -3.89
N PRO A 10 -6.89 3.36 -4.92
CA PRO A 10 -6.66 2.52 -6.08
C PRO A 10 -5.28 2.73 -6.72
N ARG A 11 -4.60 1.63 -7.08
CA ARG A 11 -3.19 1.66 -7.51
C ARG A 11 -2.96 2.67 -8.63
N VAL A 12 -3.81 2.65 -9.65
CA VAL A 12 -3.71 3.53 -10.82
C VAL A 12 -3.73 5.02 -10.49
N MET A 13 -4.36 5.43 -9.38
CA MET A 13 -4.46 6.84 -9.00
C MET A 13 -3.16 7.38 -8.40
N VAL A 14 -2.32 6.52 -7.82
CA VAL A 14 -1.14 6.96 -7.04
C VAL A 14 0.18 6.38 -7.54
N GLU A 15 0.16 5.28 -8.30
CA GLU A 15 1.37 4.55 -8.69
C GLU A 15 2.37 5.40 -9.49
N GLY A 16 1.89 6.20 -10.45
CA GLY A 16 2.74 7.09 -11.22
C GLY A 16 3.51 8.07 -10.33
N PHE A 17 2.78 8.79 -9.46
CA PHE A 17 3.37 9.73 -8.52
C PHE A 17 4.40 9.06 -7.58
N LEU A 18 4.03 7.92 -6.98
CA LEU A 18 4.88 7.20 -6.04
C LEU A 18 6.17 6.70 -6.70
N LYS A 19 6.09 6.18 -7.92
CA LYS A 19 7.25 5.66 -8.65
C LYS A 19 8.15 6.80 -9.13
N GLU A 20 7.56 7.82 -9.75
CA GLU A 20 8.31 8.90 -10.40
C GLU A 20 8.94 9.87 -9.39
N TYR A 21 8.19 10.29 -8.37
CA TYR A 21 8.64 11.35 -7.46
C TYR A 21 9.22 10.82 -6.15
N LEU A 22 8.82 9.63 -5.69
CA LEU A 22 9.29 9.07 -4.42
C LEU A 22 10.23 7.86 -4.59
N SER A 23 10.49 7.46 -5.84
CA SER A 23 11.31 6.30 -6.19
C SER A 23 10.82 5.02 -5.50
N VAL A 24 9.50 4.84 -5.42
CA VAL A 24 8.89 3.60 -4.90
C VAL A 24 9.10 2.48 -5.91
N GLY A 25 9.59 1.33 -5.45
CA GLY A 25 9.84 0.18 -6.32
C GLY A 25 8.56 -0.59 -6.66
N HIS A 26 7.64 -0.70 -5.69
CA HIS A 26 6.38 -1.41 -5.90
C HIS A 26 5.22 -0.78 -5.13
N VAL A 27 4.03 -0.81 -5.74
CA VAL A 27 2.79 -0.28 -5.17
C VAL A 27 1.75 -1.38 -5.18
N ILE A 28 1.19 -1.69 -4.02
CA ILE A 28 0.11 -2.66 -3.84
C ILE A 28 -1.12 -1.86 -3.43
N GLY A 29 -2.16 -1.90 -4.26
CA GLY A 29 -3.39 -1.18 -4.05
C GLY A 29 -4.53 -1.84 -4.81
N THR A 30 -5.75 -1.46 -4.47
CA THR A 30 -6.95 -1.98 -5.14
C THR A 30 -6.96 -1.60 -6.63
N GLU A 31 -7.39 -2.52 -7.49
CA GLU A 31 -7.53 -2.25 -8.93
C GLU A 31 -8.95 -1.78 -9.27
N LEU A 32 -9.05 -0.75 -10.12
CA LEU A 32 -10.31 -0.31 -10.70
C LEU A 32 -10.65 -1.16 -11.92
N HIS A 33 -11.93 -1.52 -12.03
CA HIS A 33 -12.46 -2.17 -13.20
C HIS A 33 -12.42 -1.23 -14.41
N THR A 34 -12.11 -1.79 -15.57
CA THR A 34 -12.06 -1.07 -16.85
C THR A 34 -13.09 -1.62 -17.83
N PHE A 35 -13.67 -0.73 -18.63
CA PHE A 35 -14.50 -1.09 -19.77
C PHE A 35 -14.02 -0.30 -20.98
N GLY A 36 -13.41 -0.99 -21.95
CA GLY A 36 -12.65 -0.35 -23.02
C GLY A 36 -11.48 0.46 -22.44
N CYS A 37 -11.40 1.74 -22.79
CA CYS A 37 -10.35 2.66 -22.33
C CYS A 37 -10.74 3.48 -21.08
N TYR A 38 -11.86 3.16 -20.43
CA TYR A 38 -12.39 3.94 -19.31
C TYR A 38 -12.40 3.14 -18.01
N PHE A 39 -12.12 3.82 -16.89
CA PHE A 39 -12.40 3.30 -15.56
C PHE A 39 -13.88 3.44 -15.27
N THR A 40 -14.53 2.38 -14.80
CA THR A 40 -15.98 2.38 -14.52
C THR A 40 -16.33 2.96 -13.16
N GLY A 41 -15.33 3.24 -12.31
CA GLY A 41 -15.50 3.63 -10.92
C GLY A 41 -15.75 2.45 -9.96
N PHE A 42 -15.95 1.24 -10.49
CA PHE A 42 -16.07 0.03 -9.70
C PHE A 42 -14.70 -0.61 -9.46
N LEU A 43 -14.61 -1.42 -8.41
CA LEU A 43 -13.45 -2.28 -8.16
C LEU A 43 -13.51 -3.49 -9.10
N THR A 44 -12.33 -4.06 -9.39
CA THR A 44 -12.26 -5.37 -10.02
C THR A 44 -12.79 -6.48 -9.10
N SER A 45 -13.03 -7.67 -9.65
CA SER A 45 -13.52 -8.83 -8.90
C SER A 45 -12.57 -9.32 -7.80
N SER A 46 -11.29 -8.90 -7.81
CA SER A 46 -10.36 -9.18 -6.70
C SER A 46 -10.71 -8.42 -5.42
N GLY A 47 -11.58 -7.40 -5.50
CA GLY A 47 -12.03 -6.63 -4.35
C GLY A 47 -10.94 -5.73 -3.76
N LEU A 48 -11.15 -5.32 -2.51
CA LEU A 48 -10.24 -4.43 -1.78
C LEU A 48 -8.96 -5.15 -1.35
N VAL A 49 -7.83 -4.45 -1.44
CA VAL A 49 -6.58 -4.91 -0.84
C VAL A 49 -6.70 -4.89 0.70
N VAL A 50 -6.51 -6.05 1.31
CA VAL A 50 -6.38 -6.20 2.77
C VAL A 50 -4.91 -6.04 3.14
N ARG A 51 -4.55 -4.92 3.78
CA ARG A 51 -3.15 -4.51 3.97
C ARG A 51 -2.28 -5.57 4.66
N HIS A 52 -2.76 -6.17 5.75
CA HIS A 52 -1.99 -7.19 6.47
C HIS A 52 -1.67 -8.40 5.57
N ARG A 53 -2.67 -8.91 4.86
CA ARG A 53 -2.49 -10.02 3.90
C ARG A 53 -1.54 -9.64 2.76
N ALA A 54 -1.67 -8.42 2.23
CA ALA A 54 -0.80 -7.93 1.16
C ALA A 54 0.67 -7.81 1.58
N LEU A 55 0.93 -7.50 2.86
CA LEU A 55 2.28 -7.49 3.41
C LEU A 55 2.83 -8.91 3.44
N ASP A 56 2.07 -9.86 3.98
CA ASP A 56 2.47 -11.26 4.08
C ASP A 56 2.67 -11.90 2.70
N ASP A 57 1.75 -11.67 1.76
CA ASP A 57 1.84 -12.19 0.39
C ASP A 57 3.07 -11.66 -0.36
N TYR A 58 3.45 -10.40 -0.14
CA TYR A 58 4.59 -9.78 -0.83
C TYR A 58 5.94 -10.10 -0.19
N PHE A 59 6.01 -10.01 1.13
CA PHE A 59 7.27 -10.18 1.86
C PHE A 59 7.55 -11.65 2.22
N GLY A 60 6.51 -12.48 2.35
CA GLY A 60 6.60 -13.84 2.87
C GLY A 60 7.18 -13.83 4.28
N ASP A 61 8.14 -14.72 4.54
CA ASP A 61 8.83 -14.80 5.83
C ASP A 61 9.83 -13.64 6.09
N ARG A 62 10.03 -12.75 5.12
CA ARG A 62 11.00 -11.65 5.24
C ARG A 62 10.41 -10.49 6.03
N LYS A 63 11.08 -10.08 7.10
CA LYS A 63 10.67 -8.90 7.89
C LYS A 63 11.17 -7.60 7.24
N PRO A 64 10.30 -6.63 6.87
CA PRO A 64 10.74 -5.32 6.41
C PRO A 64 11.54 -4.59 7.48
N ASP A 65 12.55 -3.81 7.08
CA ASP A 65 13.41 -3.10 8.03
C ASP A 65 12.69 -1.92 8.70
N ILE A 66 11.94 -1.14 7.92
CA ILE A 66 11.29 0.09 8.37
C ILE A 66 9.85 0.10 7.88
N GLY A 67 8.91 0.22 8.82
CA GLY A 67 7.49 0.47 8.56
C GLY A 67 7.14 1.92 8.86
N ILE A 68 6.40 2.58 7.98
CA ILE A 68 5.91 3.95 8.15
C ILE A 68 4.39 3.91 8.00
N GLY A 69 3.68 4.44 8.99
CA GLY A 69 2.24 4.50 9.00
C GLY A 69 1.73 5.74 9.74
N THR A 70 0.41 5.89 9.78
CA THR A 70 -0.24 6.91 10.62
C THR A 70 -0.41 6.43 12.06
N SER A 71 -0.84 7.31 12.95
CA SER A 71 -1.26 6.95 14.31
C SER A 71 -2.59 6.18 14.38
N SER A 72 -3.13 5.69 13.24
CA SER A 72 -4.34 4.88 13.24
C SER A 72 -4.05 3.46 13.74
N LEU A 73 -4.98 2.86 14.49
CA LEU A 73 -4.84 1.49 15.00
C LEU A 73 -4.57 0.46 13.89
N TYR A 74 -5.17 0.65 12.71
CA TYR A 74 -4.97 -0.23 11.56
C TYR A 74 -3.53 -0.15 11.03
N ASP A 75 -2.95 1.05 10.95
CA ASP A 75 -1.57 1.22 10.51
C ASP A 75 -0.59 0.71 11.56
N HIS A 76 -0.86 0.96 12.85
CA HIS A 76 -0.06 0.41 13.96
C HIS A 76 0.07 -1.11 13.88
N LEU A 77 -1.04 -1.83 13.71
CA LEU A 77 -1.03 -3.29 13.56
C LEU A 77 -0.31 -3.72 12.29
N PHE A 78 -0.56 -3.03 11.18
CA PHE A 78 0.05 -3.32 9.89
C PHE A 78 1.58 -3.17 9.91
N ILE A 79 2.14 -2.12 10.51
CA ILE A 79 3.60 -1.89 10.56
C ILE A 79 4.30 -2.58 11.74
N SER A 80 3.55 -3.22 12.64
CA SER A 80 4.13 -3.95 13.80
C SER A 80 5.01 -5.13 13.37
N SER A 81 4.77 -5.66 12.17
CA SER A 81 5.56 -6.71 11.53
C SER A 81 6.88 -6.20 10.95
N CYS A 82 7.25 -4.93 11.10
CA CYS A 82 8.54 -4.39 10.66
C CYS A 82 9.60 -4.47 11.79
N LYS A 83 10.90 -4.40 11.47
CA LYS A 83 11.96 -4.37 12.49
C LYS A 83 11.92 -3.07 13.30
N VAL A 84 11.67 -1.96 12.62
CA VAL A 84 11.42 -0.64 13.22
C VAL A 84 10.11 -0.09 12.66
N SER A 85 9.29 0.52 13.52
CA SER A 85 7.97 1.05 13.17
C SER A 85 7.88 2.53 13.54
N LEU A 86 7.59 3.38 12.57
CA LEU A 86 7.45 4.82 12.71
C LEU A 86 5.99 5.23 12.50
N ASN A 87 5.37 5.72 13.57
CA ASN A 87 4.01 6.25 13.52
C ASN A 87 4.11 7.76 13.38
N LEU A 88 3.76 8.25 12.20
CA LEU A 88 3.63 9.68 11.98
C LEU A 88 2.33 10.11 12.66
N GLY A 89 2.42 11.17 13.48
CA GLY A 89 1.25 11.80 14.09
C GLY A 89 0.26 12.28 13.03
N PRO A 90 -0.94 12.75 13.43
CA PRO A 90 -1.90 13.30 12.49
C PRO A 90 -1.21 14.40 11.66
N MET A 91 -1.21 14.22 10.33
CA MET A 91 -0.84 15.27 9.41
C MET A 91 -2.00 16.26 9.43
N PHE A 92 -1.80 17.41 10.09
CA PHE A 92 -2.79 18.47 10.24
C PHE A 92 -3.28 18.99 8.88
#